data_AF-A0A3B8W8A6-F1
#
_entry.id   AF-A0A3B8W8A6-F1
#
_cell.length_a   1.000
_cell.length_b   1.000
_cell.length_c   1.000
_cell.angle_alpha   90.00
_cell.angle_beta   90.00
_cell.angle_gamma   90.00
#
_symmetry.space_group_name_H-M   'P 1'
#
loop_
_entity.id
_entity.type
_entity.pdbx_description
1 polymer ?
#
loop_
_entity_poly.entity_id
_entity_poly.type
_entity_poly.pdbx_seq_one_letter_code
_entity_poly.pdbx_strand_id
1 'polypeptide(L)' 'MAIITLLTDSGDSDHYVASIKAKILSINPGITLVDISHRIAPCDIAHAAFVIKSVFRE' A
#
# COMPACT_ATOMS: atom_id res chain seq x y z
N MET A 1 1.26 14.74 11.84
CA MET A 1 1.79 13.36 11.93
C MET A 1 1.88 12.82 10.52
N ALA A 2 3.01 12.24 10.09
CA ALA A 2 3.13 11.67 8.75
C ALA A 2 2.49 10.27 8.70
N ILE A 3 1.80 9.95 7.61
CA ILE A 3 1.20 8.65 7.35
C ILE A 3 1.77 8.12 6.03
N ILE A 4 2.16 6.84 6.00
CA ILE A 4 2.51 6.14 4.76
C ILE A 4 1.31 5.28 4.37
N THR A 5 0.81 5.47 3.15
CA THR A 5 -0.23 4.61 2.57
C THR A 5 0.40 3.60 1.61
N LEU A 6 -0.15 2.38 1.55
CA LEU A 6 0.35 1.32 0.67
C LEU A 6 -0.74 0.86 -0.30
N LEU A 7 -0.44 0.91 -1.60
CA LEU A 7 -1.23 0.31 -2.67
C LEU A 7 -0.31 -0.56 -3.54
N THR A 8 -0.68 -1.82 -3.75
CA THR A 8 0.12 -2.79 -4.51
C THR A 8 -0.76 -3.74 -5.30
N ASP A 9 -0.18 -4.39 -6.31
CA ASP A 9 -0.78 -5.48 -7.09
C ASP A 9 -0.24 -6.87 -6.70
N SER A 10 0.52 -6.95 -5.60
CA SER A 10 1.19 -8.17 -5.12
C SER A 10 0.26 -9.23 -4.52
N GLY A 11 -1.01 -8.89 -4.27
CA GLY A 11 -1.96 -9.76 -3.57
C GLY A 11 -1.70 -9.89 -2.07
N ASP A 12 -2.56 -10.66 -1.41
CA ASP A 12 -2.49 -10.96 0.04
C ASP A 12 -1.97 -12.38 0.33
N SER A 13 -1.64 -13.16 -0.71
CA SER A 13 -1.37 -14.59 -0.58
C SER A 13 0.06 -14.91 -0.15
N ASP A 14 1.00 -13.97 -0.30
CA ASP A 14 2.43 -14.19 -0.05
C ASP A 14 3.06 -13.06 0.79
N HIS A 15 4.31 -13.24 1.19
CA HIS A 15 5.04 -12.41 2.16
C HIS A 15 5.44 -11.01 1.66
N TYR A 16 5.25 -10.67 0.39
CA TYR A 16 5.73 -9.41 -0.21
C TYR A 16 5.26 -8.16 0.54
N VAL A 17 3.96 -8.07 0.83
CA VAL A 17 3.39 -6.93 1.58
C VAL A 17 3.98 -6.86 2.98
N ALA A 18 4.15 -7.99 3.65
CA ALA A 18 4.72 -8.06 4.99
C ALA A 18 6.19 -7.63 5.01
N SER A 19 6.99 -8.04 4.02
CA SER A 19 8.42 -7.67 3.94
C SER A 19 8.61 -6.16 3.72
N ILE A 20 7.77 -5.54 2.89
CA ILE A 20 7.75 -4.08 2.69
C ILE A 20 7.42 -3.36 4.01
N LYS A 21 6.32 -3.76 4.68
CA LYS A 21 5.91 -3.16 5.96
C LYS A 21 6.97 -3.32 7.04
N ALA A 22 7.56 -4.51 7.17
CA ALA A 22 8.63 -4.78 8.12
C ALA A 22 9.84 -3.89 7.86
N LYS A 23 10.23 -3.68 6.59
CA LYS A 23 11.35 -2.80 6.25
C LYS A 23 11.06 -1.35 6.64
N ILE A 24 9.86 -0.84 6.34
CA ILE A 24 9.45 0.51 6.71
C ILE A 24 9.49 0.69 8.24
N LEU A 25 8.87 -0.23 8.98
CA LEU A 25 8.84 -0.19 10.45
C LEU A 25 10.22 -0.38 11.09
N SER A 26 11.14 -1.11 10.45
CA SER A 26 12.52 -1.23 10.93
C SER A 26 13.28 0.10 10.89
N ILE A 27 12.92 1.01 9.99
CA ILE A 27 13.54 2.33 9.84
C ILE A 27 12.86 3.35 10.75
N ASN A 28 11.53 3.34 10.80
CA ASN A 28 10.75 4.20 11.68
C ASN A 28 9.63 3.39 12.37
N PRO A 29 9.86 2.86 13.57
CA PRO A 29 8.88 2.04 14.29
C PRO A 29 7.60 2.77 14.66
N GLY A 30 7.64 4.10 14.73
CA GLY A 30 6.50 4.93 15.12
C GLY A 30 5.66 5.45 13.95
N ILE A 31 6.02 5.12 12.70
CA ILE A 31 5.27 5.61 11.53
C ILE A 31 3.91 4.90 11.42
N THR A 32 2.86 5.66 11.12
CA THR A 32 1.55 5.08 10.82
C THR A 32 1.53 4.55 9.40
N LEU A 33 1.22 3.25 9.25
CA LEU A 33 1.00 2.58 7.97
C LEU A 33 -0.49 2.33 7.77
N VAL A 34 -1.02 2.67 6.59
CA VAL A 34 -2.41 2.43 6.21
C VAL A 34 -2.45 1.77 4.83
N ASP A 35 -3.03 0.58 4.75
CA ASP A 35 -3.21 -0.07 3.46
C ASP A 35 -4.41 0.52 2.74
N ILE A 36 -4.22 0.88 1.47
CA ILE A 36 -5.31 1.22 0.56
C ILE A 36 -5.86 -0.08 -0.06
N SER A 37 -4.99 -0.85 -0.72
CA SER A 37 -5.33 -2.14 -1.31
C SER A 37 -4.07 -2.87 -1.75
N HIS A 38 -4.02 -4.19 -1.55
CA HIS A 38 -3.02 -5.06 -2.16
C HIS A 38 -3.60 -5.93 -3.29
N ARG A 39 -4.87 -5.67 -3.65
CA ARG A 39 -5.67 -6.46 -4.60
C ARG A 39 -5.85 -5.76 -5.94
N ILE A 40 -4.93 -4.88 -6.31
CA ILE A 40 -4.90 -4.34 -7.67
C ILE A 40 -4.59 -5.50 -8.62
N ALA A 41 -5.28 -5.53 -9.77
CA ALA A 41 -4.99 -6.55 -10.76
C ALA A 41 -3.54 -6.39 -11.24
N PRO A 42 -2.77 -7.49 -11.41
CA PRO A 42 -1.36 -7.40 -11.79
C PRO A 42 -1.15 -6.50 -13.01
N CYS A 43 -0.28 -5.49 -12.85
CA CYS A 43 0.04 -4.50 -13.89
C CYS A 43 -1.14 -3.62 -14.38
N ASP A 44 -2.29 -3.62 -13.71
CA ASP A 44 -3.43 -2.77 -14.07
C ASP A 44 -3.30 -1.36 -13.46
N ILE A 45 -2.61 -0.50 -14.21
CA ILE A 45 -2.33 0.89 -13.82
C ILE A 45 -3.63 1.71 -13.75
N ALA A 46 -4.63 1.43 -14.59
CA ALA A 46 -5.89 2.18 -14.60
C ALA A 46 -6.71 1.90 -13.34
N HIS A 47 -6.79 0.64 -12.91
CA HIS A 47 -7.40 0.26 -11.64
C HIS A 47 -6.66 0.89 -10.46
N ALA A 48 -5.32 0.82 -10.43
CA ALA A 48 -4.51 1.48 -9.40
C ALA A 48 -4.83 2.98 -9.29
N ALA A 49 -4.84 3.69 -10.43
CA ALA A 49 -5.11 5.13 -10.49
C ALA A 49 -6.53 5.46 -10.00
N PHE A 50 -7.53 4.67 -10.40
CA PHE A 50 -8.91 4.83 -9.95
C PHE A 50 -9.04 4.67 -8.42
N VAL A 51 -8.38 3.66 -7.85
CA VAL A 51 -8.40 3.40 -6.40
C VAL A 51 -7.71 4.52 -5.64
N ILE A 52 -6.50 4.93 -6.05
CA ILE A 52 -5.77 6.05 -5.43
C ILE A 52 -6.63 7.32 -5.43
N LYS A 53 -7.23 7.68 -6.58
CA LYS A 53 -8.09 8.86 -6.71
C LYS A 53 -9.34 8.78 -5.83
N SER A 54 -9.83 7.58 -5.53
CA SER A 54 -11.00 7.39 -4.67
C SER A 54 -10.69 7.60 -3.19
N VAL A 55 -9.43 7.40 -2.76
CA VAL A 55 -8.97 7.61 -1.38
C VAL A 55 -8.62 9.08 -1.13
N PHE A 56 -7.81 9.67 -2.01
CA PHE A 56 -7.39 11.06 -1.91
C PHE A 56 -8.35 11.97 -2.67
N ARG A 57 -9.61 12.02 -2.21
CA ARG A 57 -10.55 13.06 -2.65
C ARG A 57 -10.17 14.36 -1.95
N GLU A 58 -9.95 15.41 -2.72
CA GLU A 58 -9.96 16.78 -2.21
C GLU A 58 -11.32 17.12 -1.58
#